data_AF-A0A963JUQ3-F1
#
_entry.id   AF-A0A963JUQ3-F1
#
_cell.length_a   1.000
_cell.length_b   1.000
_cell.length_c   1.000
_cell.angle_alpha   90.00
_cell.angle_beta   90.00
_cell.angle_gamma   90.00
#
_symmetry.space_group_name_H-M   'P 1'
#
loop_
_entity.id
_entity.type
_entity.pdbx_description
1 polymer ?
#
loop_
_entity_poly.entity_id
_entity_poly.type
_entity_poly.pdbx_seq_one_letter_code
_entity_poly.pdbx_strand_id
1 'polypeptide(L)'
;MPQRRQFLHLARSAAAMAALPRWAWAGGQLRHDPFGLGVASGDPTPQGVVLWTRLVPTTPASLPDSVTVRWEVADDEAFRRIVHHGT
;
A
#
# COMPACT_ATOMS: atom_id res chain seq x y z
N MET A 1 -9.87 1.65 -42.10
CA MET A 1 -9.99 0.42 -41.28
C MET A 1 -8.71 0.28 -40.47
N PRO A 2 -8.76 0.29 -39.13
CA PRO A 2 -7.54 0.21 -38.32
C PRO A 2 -6.80 -1.12 -38.58
N GLN A 3 -5.48 -1.05 -38.70
CA GLN A 3 -4.63 -2.14 -39.17
C GLN A 3 -4.40 -3.16 -38.03
N ARG A 4 -4.53 -4.48 -38.29
CA ARG A 4 -4.43 -5.57 -37.27
C ARG A 4 -3.25 -5.45 -36.29
N ARG A 5 -2.13 -4.90 -36.75
CA ARG A 5 -0.94 -4.67 -35.91
C ARG A 5 -1.20 -3.62 -34.82
N GLN A 6 -1.86 -2.50 -35.15
CA GLN A 6 -2.24 -1.50 -34.16
C GLN A 6 -3.19 -2.07 -33.11
N PHE A 7 -4.12 -2.93 -33.52
CA PHE A 7 -5.02 -3.60 -32.57
C PHE A 7 -4.26 -4.48 -31.57
N LEU A 8 -3.30 -5.29 -32.04
CA LEU A 8 -2.50 -6.14 -31.15
C LEU A 8 -1.58 -5.34 -30.21
N HIS A 9 -1.04 -4.22 -30.70
CA HIS A 9 -0.24 -3.32 -29.85
C HIS A 9 -1.11 -2.67 -28.76
N LEU A 10 -2.31 -2.21 -29.10
CA LEU A 10 -3.26 -1.61 -28.14
C LEU A 10 -3.77 -2.64 -27.11
N ALA A 11 -4.09 -3.86 -27.55
CA ALA A 11 -4.53 -4.93 -26.66
C ALA A 11 -3.44 -5.32 -25.64
N ARG A 12 -2.17 -5.36 -26.07
CA ARG A 12 -1.03 -5.61 -25.17
C ARG A 12 -0.84 -4.52 -24.12
N SER A 13 -0.93 -3.25 -24.51
CA SER A 13 -0.81 -2.13 -23.54
C SER A 13 -1.94 -2.12 -22.51
N ALA A 14 -3.17 -2.46 -22.91
CA ALA A 14 -4.31 -2.51 -21.99
C ALA A 14 -4.18 -3.65 -20.96
N ALA A 15 -3.72 -4.83 -21.40
CA ALA A 15 -3.48 -5.97 -20.51
C ALA A 15 -2.37 -5.68 -19.48
N ALA A 16 -1.33 -4.93 -19.87
CA ALA A 16 -0.25 -4.55 -18.97
C ALA A 16 -0.73 -3.64 -17.81
N MET A 17 -1.66 -2.71 -18.08
CA MET A 17 -2.24 -1.87 -17.02
C MET A 17 -3.12 -2.69 -16.06
N ALA A 18 -3.93 -3.62 -16.56
CA ALA A 18 -4.77 -4.47 -15.72
C ALA A 18 -3.96 -5.43 -14.81
N ALA A 19 -2.72 -5.76 -15.20
CA ALA A 19 -1.80 -6.56 -14.40
C ALA A 19 -1.01 -5.73 -13.37
N LEU A 20 -1.17 -4.40 -13.35
CA LEU A 20 -0.48 -3.58 -12.37
C LEU A 20 -1.05 -3.87 -10.96
N PRO A 21 -0.19 -4.13 -9.98
CA PRO A 21 -0.61 -4.36 -8.62
C PRO A 21 -1.27 -3.09 -8.03
N ARG A 22 -2.19 -3.26 -7.08
CA ARG A 22 -3.10 -2.19 -6.60
C ARG A 22 -2.39 -0.93 -6.07
N TRP A 23 -1.26 -1.08 -5.39
CA TRP A 23 -0.37 0.02 -4.96
C TRP A 23 0.20 0.88 -6.09
N ALA A 24 0.30 0.39 -7.34
CA ALA A 24 0.69 1.22 -8.49
C ALA A 24 -0.37 2.28 -8.84
N TRP A 25 -1.59 2.10 -8.33
CA TRP A 25 -2.71 3.02 -8.43
C TRP A 25 -2.89 3.86 -7.17
N ALA A 26 -1.97 3.77 -6.19
CA ALA A 26 -2.00 4.63 -5.01
C ALA A 26 -1.71 6.06 -5.44
N GLY A 27 -2.78 6.82 -5.66
CA GLY A 27 -2.72 8.24 -5.97
C GLY A 27 -2.58 9.07 -4.70
N GLY A 28 -1.49 9.82 -4.61
CA GLY A 28 -1.25 10.77 -3.53
C GLY A 28 0.20 10.70 -3.08
N GLN A 29 1.05 11.57 -3.64
CA GLN A 29 2.36 11.78 -3.07
C GLN A 29 2.17 12.46 -1.71
N LEU A 30 2.31 11.70 -0.64
CA LEU A 30 2.33 12.23 0.71
C LEU A 30 3.50 13.22 0.78
N ARG A 31 3.19 14.49 0.99
CA ARG A 31 4.18 15.58 0.99
C ARG A 31 5.02 15.61 2.28
N HIS A 32 4.71 14.71 3.21
CA HIS A 32 5.24 14.60 4.54
C HIS A 32 5.13 13.14 5.02
N ASP A 33 5.80 12.84 6.13
CA ASP A 33 5.62 11.55 6.81
C ASP A 33 4.20 11.50 7.45
N PRO A 34 3.31 10.59 7.00
CA PRO A 34 1.98 10.47 7.58
C PRO A 34 2.00 9.84 8.98
N PHE A 35 3.11 9.22 9.41
CA PHE A 35 3.25 8.54 10.69
C PHE A 35 3.81 9.45 11.78
N GLY A 36 3.51 10.74 11.75
CA GLY A 36 4.03 11.72 12.71
C GLY A 36 3.68 11.47 14.18
N LEU A 37 2.73 10.58 14.47
CA LEU A 37 2.40 10.10 15.83
C LEU A 37 3.07 8.77 16.19
N GLY A 38 3.89 8.24 15.29
CA GLY A 38 4.58 6.97 15.43
C GLY A 38 3.69 5.75 15.23
N VAL A 39 4.21 4.63 15.72
CA VAL A 39 3.57 3.32 15.73
C VAL A 39 3.60 2.76 17.14
N ALA A 40 2.61 1.94 17.48
CA ALA A 40 2.53 1.27 18.78
C ALA A 40 2.04 -0.17 18.61
N SER A 41 2.33 -1.00 19.60
CA SER A 41 1.79 -2.35 19.75
C SER A 41 1.16 -2.53 21.13
N GLY A 42 0.09 -3.31 21.24
CA GLY A 42 -0.62 -3.55 22.50
C GLY A 42 -1.52 -4.78 22.49
N ASP A 43 -2.22 -5.01 23.59
CA ASP A 43 -3.15 -6.13 23.80
C ASP A 43 -2.60 -7.51 23.35
N PRO A 44 -1.45 -7.95 23.89
CA PRO A 44 -0.86 -9.22 23.51
C PRO A 44 -1.71 -10.41 23.97
N THR A 45 -1.78 -11.41 23.12
CA THR A 45 -2.35 -12.75 23.36
C THR A 45 -1.28 -13.80 23.03
N PRO A 46 -1.47 -15.08 23.40
CA PRO A 46 -0.51 -16.11 23.01
C PRO A 46 -0.36 -16.30 21.49
N GLN A 47 -1.29 -15.78 20.69
CA GLN A 47 -1.31 -15.95 19.23
C GLN A 47 -1.11 -14.63 18.45
N GLY A 48 -1.01 -13.48 19.11
CA GLY A 48 -0.92 -12.22 18.39
C GLY A 48 -0.94 -10.97 19.26
N VAL A 49 -0.83 -9.84 18.59
CA VAL A 49 -0.75 -8.49 19.18
C VAL A 49 -1.50 -7.52 18.29
N VAL A 50 -2.02 -6.44 18.86
CA VAL A 50 -2.58 -5.33 18.08
C VAL A 50 -1.47 -4.40 17.64
N LEU A 51 -1.43 -4.06 16.36
CA LEU A 51 -0.59 -2.98 15.81
C LEU A 51 -1.46 -1.74 15.58
N TRP A 52 -0.98 -0.59 16.03
CA TRP A 52 -1.72 0.67 15.92
C TRP A 52 -0.86 1.80 15.35
N THR A 53 -1.48 2.59 14.48
CA THR A 53 -0.96 3.89 14.05
C THR A 53 -2.12 4.78 13.63
N ARG A 54 -1.86 6.09 13.52
CA ARG A 54 -2.80 7.07 13.01
C ARG A 54 -2.12 7.93 11.96
N LEU A 55 -2.67 7.91 10.75
CA LEU A 55 -2.21 8.77 9.67
C LEU A 55 -2.58 10.22 9.99
N VAL A 56 -1.58 11.09 9.97
CA VAL A 56 -1.76 12.55 10.13
C VAL A 56 -1.72 13.16 8.74
N PRO A 57 -2.83 13.71 8.22
CA PRO A 57 -2.82 14.44 6.96
C PRO A 57 -2.12 15.81 7.07
N THR A 58 -1.51 16.33 6.00
CA THR A 58 -1.00 17.72 5.97
C THR A 58 -2.17 18.72 6.02
N THR A 59 -3.23 18.43 5.25
CA THR A 59 -4.50 19.16 5.26
C THR A 59 -5.65 18.16 5.26
N PRO A 60 -6.85 18.49 5.75
CA PRO A 60 -7.97 17.53 5.79
C PRO A 60 -8.29 16.85 4.45
N ALA A 61 -8.05 17.53 3.31
CA ALA A 61 -8.26 16.99 1.97
C ALA A 61 -7.06 16.20 1.39
N SER A 62 -5.95 16.09 2.12
CA SER A 62 -4.71 15.46 1.64
C SER A 62 -4.70 13.93 1.75
N LEU A 63 -5.66 13.35 2.47
CA LEU A 63 -5.90 11.91 2.50
C LEU A 63 -7.28 11.61 1.91
N PRO A 64 -7.42 10.55 1.09
CA PRO A 64 -8.73 10.05 0.69
C PRO A 64 -9.48 9.47 1.89
N ASP A 65 -10.80 9.32 1.75
CA ASP A 65 -11.68 8.75 2.79
C ASP A 65 -11.25 7.35 3.25
N SER A 66 -10.59 6.59 2.37
CA SER A 66 -9.98 5.30 2.67
C SER A 66 -8.57 5.23 2.14
N VAL A 67 -7.64 4.87 3.01
CA VAL A 67 -6.22 4.67 2.70
C VAL A 67 -5.88 3.21 2.99
N THR A 68 -5.30 2.52 2.02
CA THR A 68 -4.75 1.18 2.23
C THR A 68 -3.39 1.29 2.91
N VAL A 69 -3.19 0.55 4.01
CA VAL A 69 -1.96 0.63 4.82
C VAL A 69 -1.34 -0.75 4.89
N ARG A 70 -0.23 -0.93 4.17
CA ARG A 70 0.55 -2.15 4.26
C ARG A 70 1.20 -2.27 5.64
N TRP A 71 1.13 -3.45 6.23
CA TRP A 71 1.79 -3.78 7.50
C TRP A 71 2.57 -5.09 7.38
N GLU A 72 3.64 -5.21 8.15
CA GLU A 72 4.54 -6.36 8.18
C GLU A 72 4.99 -6.61 9.63
N VAL A 73 5.15 -7.88 9.99
CA VAL A 73 5.77 -8.35 11.24
C VAL A 73 6.94 -9.24 10.85
N ALA A 74 8.10 -9.00 11.44
CA ALA A 74 9.33 -9.73 11.15
C ALA A 74 9.97 -10.25 12.44
N ASP A 75 10.70 -11.36 12.34
CA ASP A 75 11.48 -11.90 13.46
C ASP A 75 12.84 -11.19 13.64
N ASP A 76 13.19 -10.27 12.72
CA ASP A 76 14.43 -9.52 12.75
C ASP A 76 14.20 -8.04 12.42
N GLU A 77 14.99 -7.17 13.05
CA GLU A 77 14.88 -5.71 12.90
C GLU A 77 15.17 -5.21 11.48
N ALA A 78 15.91 -5.99 10.69
CA ALA A 78 16.22 -5.67 9.31
C ALA A 78 15.10 -6.11 8.34
N PHE A 79 14.00 -6.69 8.85
CA PHE A 79 12.85 -7.16 8.07
C PHE A 79 13.24 -8.18 6.97
N ARG A 80 14.25 -9.03 7.22
CA ARG A 80 14.68 -10.06 6.26
C ARG A 80 13.78 -11.30 6.28
N ARG A 81 13.15 -11.59 7.42
CA ARG A 81 12.24 -12.72 7.63
C ARG A 81 10.89 -12.21 8.12
N ILE A 82 10.03 -11.89 7.16
CA ILE A 82 8.63 -11.51 7.40
C ILE A 82 7.83 -12.76 7.81
N VAL A 83 7.16 -12.71 8.95
CA VAL A 83 6.32 -13.79 9.49
C VAL A 83 4.82 -13.55 9.26
N HIS A 84 4.39 -12.28 9.18
CA HIS A 84 3.03 -11.90 8.83
C HIS A 84 3.01 -10.58 8.06
N HIS A 85 2.04 -10.40 7.15
CA HIS A 85 1.84 -9.14 6.43
C HIS A 85 0.40 -8.97 5.94
N GLY A 86 0.01 -7.75 5.59
CA GLY A 86 -1.31 -7.43 5.05
C GLY A 86 -1.42 -5.98 4.56
N THR A 87 -2.65 -5.51 4.30
CA THR A 87 -2.96 -4.17 3.75
C THR A 87 -4.28 -3.61 4.27
#